data_AF-A0A7J9KEK0-F1
#
_entry.id   AF-A0A7J9KEK0-F1
#
_cell.length_a   1.000
_cell.length_b   1.000
_cell.length_c   1.000
_cell.angle_alpha   90.00
_cell.angle_beta   90.00
_cell.angle_gamma   90.00
#
_symmetry.space_group_name_H-M   'P 1'
#
loop_
_entity.id
_entity.type
_entity.pdbx_description
1 polymer ?
#
loop_
_entity_poly.entity_id
_entity_poly.type
_entity_poly.pdbx_seq_one_letter_code
_entity_poly.pdbx_strand_id
1 'polypeptide(L)'
;MTTAAPMSSGINMEAEFAYGSGHLNPLKAANPGLVYDANETDYINFLCGQGYATRLIQLLSKDNSTCPKDTNGTVSELNYPSFGLSTSPLKPFSRTFKRTVTNVGSPTAVYRANLSFPTGTLKIRVNPDVLSFRSVGQKLSFEVIVEATMDKAMVSGALVWDDGEHKVRSPIVVFI
;
A
#
# COMPACT_ATOMS: atom_id res chain seq x y z
N MET A 1 2.06 -5.81 9.48
CA MET A 1 0.84 -5.44 8.72
C MET A 1 0.47 -6.51 7.71
N THR A 2 1.38 -6.88 6.80
CA THR A 2 1.10 -7.76 5.66
C THR A 2 0.71 -9.20 6.01
N THR A 3 1.03 -9.65 7.21
CA THR A 3 0.75 -11.00 7.73
C THR A 3 -0.43 -11.05 8.70
N ALA A 4 -1.10 -9.91 8.93
CA ALA A 4 -2.24 -9.83 9.84
C ALA A 4 -3.39 -10.73 9.36
N ALA A 5 -4.09 -11.35 10.31
CA ALA A 5 -5.30 -12.12 10.02
C ALA A 5 -6.44 -11.16 9.64
N PRO A 6 -7.08 -11.32 8.47
CA PRO A 6 -8.20 -10.46 8.07
C PRO A 6 -9.32 -10.49 9.11
N MET A 7 -9.86 -9.30 9.41
CA MET A 7 -11.03 -9.16 10.27
C MET A 7 -12.29 -8.94 9.43
N SER A 8 -13.46 -9.26 9.99
CA SER A 8 -14.73 -9.18 9.26
C SER A 8 -15.34 -7.79 9.32
N SER A 9 -15.65 -7.23 8.15
CA SER A 9 -16.44 -5.99 8.01
C SER A 9 -17.92 -6.18 8.36
N GLY A 10 -18.41 -7.42 8.43
CA GLY A 10 -19.76 -7.72 8.92
C GLY A 10 -19.92 -7.56 10.43
N ILE A 11 -18.81 -7.55 11.17
CA ILE A 11 -18.77 -7.29 12.63
C ILE A 11 -18.33 -5.85 12.89
N ASN A 12 -17.34 -5.36 12.13
CA ASN A 12 -16.79 -4.01 12.26
C ASN A 12 -17.11 -3.20 11.00
N MET A 13 -18.19 -2.40 11.04
CA MET A 13 -18.68 -1.69 9.85
C MET A 13 -17.71 -0.61 9.33
N GLU A 14 -16.84 -0.08 10.19
CA GLU A 14 -15.78 0.86 9.83
C GLU A 14 -14.58 0.18 9.13
N ALA A 15 -14.60 -1.15 9.02
CA ALA A 15 -13.64 -1.97 8.30
C ALA A 15 -12.17 -1.59 8.59
N GLU A 16 -11.40 -1.27 7.56
CA GLU A 16 -9.99 -0.91 7.67
C GLU A 16 -9.74 0.35 8.51
N PHE A 17 -10.74 1.23 8.72
CA PHE A 17 -10.59 2.34 9.66
C PHE A 17 -10.69 1.89 11.13
N ALA A 18 -11.36 0.76 11.41
CA ALA A 18 -11.38 0.17 12.74
C ALA A 18 -10.18 -0.75 13.02
N TYR A 19 -9.81 -1.61 12.05
CA TYR A 19 -8.81 -2.67 12.29
C TYR A 19 -7.58 -2.62 11.39
N GLY A 20 -7.45 -1.63 10.49
CA GLY A 20 -6.33 -1.52 9.57
C GLY A 20 -6.16 -2.77 8.71
N SER A 21 -5.00 -3.43 8.80
CA SER A 21 -4.73 -4.67 8.07
C SER A 21 -5.39 -5.92 8.69
N GLY A 22 -5.88 -5.83 9.93
CA GLY A 22 -6.49 -6.93 10.67
C GLY A 22 -5.76 -7.25 11.98
N HIS A 23 -6.03 -8.43 12.54
CA HIS A 23 -5.51 -8.87 13.83
C HIS A 23 -4.07 -9.37 13.73
N LEU A 24 -3.23 -9.05 14.72
CA LEU A 24 -1.82 -9.43 14.73
C LEU A 24 -1.65 -10.96 14.66
N ASN A 25 -0.70 -11.41 13.83
CA ASN A 25 -0.21 -12.79 13.79
C ASN A 25 1.31 -12.79 14.00
N PRO A 26 1.80 -12.98 15.24
CA PRO A 26 3.23 -12.88 15.54
C PRO A 26 4.09 -13.93 14.82
N LEU A 27 3.60 -15.17 14.75
CA LEU A 27 4.34 -16.28 14.14
C LEU A 27 4.59 -16.02 12.65
N LYS A 28 3.59 -15.53 11.92
CA LYS A 28 3.78 -15.15 10.51
C LYS A 28 4.57 -13.85 10.34
N ALA A 29 4.44 -12.90 11.26
CA ALA A 29 5.16 -11.63 11.19
C ALA A 29 6.68 -11.78 11.31
N ALA A 30 7.18 -12.85 11.95
CA ALA A 30 8.60 -13.13 12.05
C ALA A 30 9.25 -13.50 10.70
N ASN A 31 8.49 -14.09 9.77
CA ASN A 31 8.94 -14.39 8.41
C ASN A 31 7.86 -14.00 7.39
N PRO A 32 7.79 -12.73 6.99
CA PRO A 32 6.71 -12.21 6.15
C PRO A 32 6.89 -12.49 4.65
N GLY A 33 8.04 -12.98 4.20
CA GLY A 33 8.38 -13.14 2.78
C GLY A 33 8.79 -11.83 2.10
N LEU A 34 7.89 -10.85 2.04
CA LEU A 34 8.16 -9.51 1.50
C LEU A 34 7.87 -8.39 2.51
N VAL A 35 8.64 -7.31 2.42
CA VAL A 35 8.44 -6.08 3.19
C VAL A 35 8.36 -4.85 2.31
N TYR A 36 7.60 -3.85 2.76
CA TYR A 36 7.52 -2.52 2.15
C TYR A 36 8.42 -1.59 2.96
N ASP A 37 9.70 -1.48 2.59
CA ASP A 37 10.64 -0.62 3.30
C ASP A 37 10.44 0.84 2.95
N ALA A 38 10.57 1.71 3.96
CA ALA A 38 10.61 3.17 3.81
C ALA A 38 11.61 3.74 4.82
N ASN A 39 12.25 4.85 4.47
CA ASN A 39 13.18 5.58 5.32
C ASN A 39 12.70 7.02 5.58
N GLU A 40 13.46 7.77 6.38
CA GLU A 40 13.12 9.16 6.75
C GLU A 40 12.95 10.08 5.53
N THR A 41 13.78 9.91 4.49
CA THR A 41 13.69 10.69 3.26
C THR A 41 12.37 10.42 2.52
N ASP A 42 11.87 9.18 2.54
CA ASP A 42 10.56 8.85 1.94
C ASP A 42 9.43 9.61 2.65
N TYR A 43 9.49 9.75 3.97
CA TYR A 43 8.52 10.53 4.75
C TYR A 43 8.64 12.04 4.51
N ILE A 44 9.87 12.57 4.39
CA ILE A 44 10.09 13.98 4.03
C ILE A 44 9.49 14.26 2.66
N ASN A 45 9.76 13.41 1.66
CA ASN A 45 9.20 13.54 0.32
C ASN A 45 7.67 13.45 0.32
N PHE A 46 7.09 12.55 1.11
CA PHE A 46 5.65 12.45 1.30
C PHE A 46 5.06 13.76 1.86
N LEU A 47 5.66 14.33 2.91
CA LEU A 47 5.20 15.60 3.50
C LEU A 47 5.34 16.76 2.51
N CYS A 48 6.44 16.81 1.75
CA CYS A 48 6.60 17.78 0.68
C CYS A 48 5.49 17.67 -0.38
N GLY A 49 5.16 16.44 -0.80
CA GLY A 49 4.07 16.16 -1.75
C GLY A 49 2.68 16.54 -1.24
N GLN A 50 2.47 16.60 0.08
CA GLN A 50 1.25 17.11 0.71
C GLN A 50 1.18 18.65 0.74
N GLY A 51 2.25 19.34 0.33
CA GLY A 51 2.33 20.79 0.35
C GLY A 51 2.76 21.39 1.69
N TYR A 52 3.34 20.59 2.60
CA TYR A 52 3.91 21.14 3.84
C TYR A 52 5.12 22.03 3.54
N ALA A 53 5.17 23.18 4.20
CA ALA A 53 6.28 24.13 4.03
C ALA A 53 7.59 23.58 4.61
N THR A 54 8.71 23.87 3.94
CA THR A 54 10.07 23.48 4.37
C THR A 54 10.35 23.78 5.84
N ARG A 55 9.90 24.94 6.35
CA ARG A 55 10.07 25.32 7.76
C ARG A 55 9.42 24.33 8.74
N LEU A 56 8.24 23.80 8.40
CA LEU A 56 7.55 22.82 9.23
C LEU A 56 8.26 21.47 9.17
N ILE A 57 8.74 21.09 7.98
CA ILE A 57 9.50 19.84 7.80
C ILE A 57 10.77 19.89 8.65
N GLN A 58 11.56 20.96 8.59
CA GLN A 58 12.76 21.15 9.40
C GLN A 58 12.47 21.12 10.91
N LEU A 59 11.33 21.66 11.33
CA LEU A 59 10.89 21.60 12.72
C LEU A 59 10.60 20.16 13.17
N LEU A 60 10.02 19.34 12.29
CA LEU A 60 9.68 17.94 12.57
C LEU A 60 10.90 17.01 12.49
N SER A 61 11.71 17.14 11.44
CA SER A 61 12.91 16.32 11.21
C SER A 61 14.07 16.71 12.13
N LYS A 62 14.05 17.94 12.69
CA LYS A 62 15.13 18.52 13.51
C LYS A 62 16.47 18.58 12.78
N ASP A 63 16.44 18.73 11.47
CA ASP A 63 17.60 18.88 10.60
C ASP A 63 17.35 19.93 9.51
N ASN A 64 18.29 20.06 8.57
CA ASN A 64 18.20 20.98 7.44
C ASN A 64 17.54 20.34 6.20
N SER A 65 16.66 19.35 6.38
CA SER A 65 15.91 18.75 5.27
C SER A 65 15.11 19.79 4.49
N THR A 66 15.05 19.61 3.18
CA THR A 66 14.34 20.53 2.27
C THR A 66 13.51 19.76 1.27
N CYS A 67 12.43 20.38 0.78
CA CYS A 67 11.68 19.80 -0.32
C CYS A 67 12.45 19.93 -1.64
N PRO A 68 12.58 18.83 -2.40
CA PRO A 68 13.10 18.90 -3.76
C PRO A 68 12.28 19.89 -4.60
N LYS A 69 12.94 20.66 -5.48
CA LYS A 69 12.25 21.62 -6.37
C LYS A 69 11.31 20.92 -7.36
N ASP A 70 11.62 19.67 -7.70
CA ASP A 70 10.91 18.84 -8.67
C ASP A 70 9.98 17.82 -8.02
N THR A 71 9.41 18.09 -6.84
CA THR A 71 8.36 17.22 -6.28
C THR A 71 7.09 17.30 -7.11
N ASN A 72 7.10 16.61 -8.25
CA ASN A 72 5.95 15.95 -8.86
C ASN A 72 5.47 14.75 -8.03
N GLY A 73 6.09 14.52 -6.85
CA GLY A 73 5.78 13.46 -5.91
C GLY A 73 4.34 13.59 -5.44
N THR A 74 3.46 12.88 -6.13
CA THR A 74 2.09 12.73 -5.68
C THR A 74 2.14 12.02 -4.34
N VAL A 75 1.47 12.59 -3.33
CA VAL A 75 1.15 12.01 -2.01
C VAL A 75 1.02 10.47 -1.94
N SER A 76 0.60 9.83 -3.03
CA SER A 76 0.37 8.39 -3.13
C SER A 76 1.62 7.51 -3.26
N GLU A 77 2.82 8.09 -3.28
CA GLU A 77 4.07 7.36 -3.50
C GLU A 77 4.78 6.84 -2.23
N LEU A 78 4.32 7.20 -1.02
CA LEU A 78 4.86 6.58 0.19
C LEU A 78 4.73 5.06 0.07
N ASN A 79 5.83 4.34 0.29
CA ASN A 79 5.91 2.88 0.13
C ASN A 79 5.24 2.15 1.30
N TYR A 80 3.95 2.40 1.49
CA TYR A 80 3.17 1.93 2.64
C TYR A 80 2.46 0.60 2.32
N PRO A 81 2.34 -0.33 3.28
CA PRO A 81 1.75 -1.68 3.07
C PRO A 81 0.21 -1.68 3.01
N SER A 82 -0.40 -0.57 2.61
CA SER A 82 -1.82 -0.43 2.32
C SER A 82 -2.07 0.66 1.28
N PHE A 83 -3.29 0.68 0.75
CA PHE A 83 -3.74 1.63 -0.26
C PHE A 83 -5.01 2.30 0.22
N GLY A 84 -4.93 3.59 0.52
CA GLY A 84 -6.08 4.42 0.87
C GLY A 84 -6.33 5.48 -0.20
N LEU A 85 -7.58 5.66 -0.59
CA LEU A 85 -7.97 6.64 -1.59
C LEU A 85 -9.27 7.34 -1.21
N SER A 86 -9.18 8.65 -0.97
CA SER A 86 -10.35 9.53 -0.87
C SER A 86 -10.76 9.99 -2.28
N THR A 87 -12.06 9.97 -2.56
CA THR A 87 -12.63 10.44 -3.83
C THR A 87 -13.93 11.22 -3.62
N SER A 88 -14.42 11.89 -4.66
CA SER A 88 -15.73 12.54 -4.65
C SER A 88 -16.84 11.56 -5.03
N PRO A 89 -18.05 11.69 -4.45
CA PRO A 89 -19.18 10.84 -4.82
C PRO A 89 -19.53 11.00 -6.30
N LEU A 90 -19.91 9.90 -6.94
CA LEU A 90 -20.45 9.85 -8.31
C LEU A 90 -19.52 10.39 -9.41
N LYS A 91 -18.24 10.63 -9.10
CA LYS A 91 -17.24 11.02 -10.09
C LYS A 91 -16.35 9.82 -10.43
N PRO A 92 -16.17 9.50 -11.73
CA PRO A 92 -15.21 8.49 -12.12
C PRO A 92 -13.80 8.96 -11.78
N PHE A 93 -12.98 8.05 -11.30
CA PHE A 93 -11.57 8.32 -11.03
C PHE A 93 -10.69 7.14 -11.47
N SER A 94 -9.41 7.44 -11.65
CA SER A 94 -8.35 6.45 -11.82
C SER A 94 -7.15 6.89 -10.99
N ARG A 95 -6.63 6.00 -10.15
CA ARG A 95 -5.45 6.26 -9.32
C ARG A 95 -4.46 5.11 -9.43
N THR A 96 -3.21 5.46 -9.68
CA THR A 96 -2.08 4.53 -9.66
C THR A 96 -1.27 4.72 -8.39
N PHE A 97 -0.96 3.61 -7.72
CA PHE A 97 -0.09 3.55 -6.57
C PHE A 97 1.15 2.76 -6.94
N LYS A 98 2.33 3.38 -6.87
CA LYS A 98 3.60 2.69 -7.03
C LYS A 98 4.07 2.15 -5.69
N ARG A 99 4.54 0.91 -5.66
CA ARG A 99 5.13 0.27 -4.48
C ARG A 99 6.39 -0.47 -4.86
N THR A 100 7.25 -0.63 -3.88
CA THR A 100 8.46 -1.44 -3.98
C THR A 100 8.48 -2.40 -2.81
N VAL A 101 8.71 -3.67 -3.09
CA VAL A 101 8.83 -4.72 -2.08
C VAL A 101 10.24 -5.27 -2.09
N THR A 102 10.78 -5.49 -0.90
CA THR A 102 12.06 -6.15 -0.67
C THR A 102 11.80 -7.60 -0.28
N ASN A 103 12.48 -8.54 -0.93
CA ASN A 103 12.44 -9.95 -0.53
C ASN A 103 13.27 -10.19 0.74
N VAL A 104 12.64 -10.73 1.78
CA VAL A 104 13.28 -11.09 3.06
C VAL A 104 13.08 -12.58 3.41
N GLY A 105 12.40 -13.33 2.55
CA GLY A 105 12.22 -14.77 2.69
C GLY A 105 13.26 -15.56 1.90
N SER A 106 12.80 -16.55 1.15
CA SER A 106 13.67 -17.45 0.36
C SER A 106 14.48 -16.69 -0.71
N PRO A 107 15.74 -17.07 -0.98
CA PRO A 107 16.59 -16.37 -1.96
C PRO A 107 15.98 -16.31 -3.36
N THR A 108 15.28 -17.37 -3.79
CA THR A 108 14.62 -17.44 -5.08
C THR A 108 13.14 -17.70 -4.85
N ALA A 109 12.28 -16.76 -5.24
CA ALA A 109 10.84 -16.83 -5.01
C ALA A 109 10.08 -16.12 -6.12
N VAL A 110 8.93 -16.68 -6.51
CA VAL A 110 8.06 -16.09 -7.52
C VAL A 110 6.70 -15.84 -6.87
N TYR A 111 6.38 -14.57 -6.69
CA TYR A 111 5.10 -14.14 -6.15
C TYR A 111 4.14 -13.81 -7.28
N ARG A 112 2.88 -14.24 -7.15
CA ARG A 112 1.78 -13.85 -8.05
C ARG A 112 0.78 -12.97 -7.30
N ALA A 113 0.31 -11.93 -7.98
CA ALA A 113 -0.70 -11.04 -7.43
C ALA A 113 -2.07 -11.71 -7.47
N ASN A 114 -2.76 -11.71 -6.33
CA ASN A 114 -4.14 -12.12 -6.20
C ASN A 114 -4.95 -10.95 -5.64
N LEU A 115 -6.06 -10.61 -6.29
CA LEU A 115 -6.90 -9.49 -5.92
C LEU A 115 -8.24 -9.99 -5.38
N SER A 116 -8.68 -9.42 -4.26
CA SER A 116 -9.98 -9.69 -3.66
C SER A 116 -10.72 -8.37 -3.47
N PHE A 117 -11.78 -8.14 -4.24
CA PHE A 117 -12.61 -6.93 -4.14
C PHE A 117 -14.04 -7.19 -4.64
N PRO A 118 -15.04 -6.40 -4.21
CA PRO A 118 -16.41 -6.51 -4.69
C PRO A 118 -16.47 -6.23 -6.20
N THR A 119 -16.90 -7.22 -6.98
CA THR A 119 -17.09 -7.09 -8.42
C THR A 119 -18.19 -6.07 -8.72
N GLY A 120 -17.99 -5.24 -9.74
CA GLY A 120 -18.98 -4.27 -10.23
C GLY A 120 -18.83 -2.85 -9.67
N THR A 121 -18.13 -2.65 -8.54
CA THR A 121 -17.89 -1.32 -7.98
C THR A 121 -16.45 -0.84 -8.19
N LEU A 122 -15.47 -1.72 -7.99
CA LEU A 122 -14.05 -1.40 -8.20
C LEU A 122 -13.50 -2.19 -9.39
N LYS A 123 -12.60 -1.57 -10.14
CA LYS A 123 -11.72 -2.22 -11.09
C LYS A 123 -10.29 -2.01 -10.63
N ILE A 124 -9.67 -3.09 -10.17
CA ILE A 124 -8.30 -3.07 -9.65
C ILE A 124 -7.41 -3.90 -10.58
N ARG A 125 -6.23 -3.36 -10.91
CA ARG A 125 -5.21 -4.05 -11.71
C ARG A 125 -3.84 -3.90 -11.03
N VAL A 126 -2.97 -4.87 -11.25
CA VAL A 126 -1.57 -4.83 -10.78
C VAL A 126 -0.65 -5.04 -11.96
N ASN A 127 0.43 -4.26 -12.03
CA ASN A 127 1.43 -4.36 -13.09
C ASN A 127 2.86 -4.19 -12.54
N PRO A 128 3.77 -5.15 -12.75
CA PRO A 128 3.50 -6.51 -13.22
C PRO A 128 2.65 -7.29 -12.20
N ASP A 129 1.96 -8.34 -12.64
CA ASP A 129 1.18 -9.26 -11.79
C ASP A 129 2.01 -10.43 -11.25
N VAL A 130 3.29 -10.50 -11.63
CA VAL A 130 4.28 -11.50 -11.17
C VAL A 130 5.57 -10.80 -10.79
N LEU A 131 6.11 -11.12 -9.61
CA LEU A 131 7.41 -10.66 -9.13
C LEU A 131 8.34 -11.85 -8.93
N SER A 132 9.45 -11.88 -9.67
CA SER A 132 10.43 -12.97 -9.62
C SER A 132 11.72 -12.50 -8.98
N PHE A 133 11.97 -12.91 -7.74
CA PHE A 133 13.16 -12.60 -6.98
C PHE A 133 14.23 -13.69 -7.16
N ARG A 134 15.49 -13.27 -7.20
CA ARG A 134 16.68 -14.09 -7.42
C ARG A 134 17.66 -14.04 -6.24
N SER A 135 17.50 -13.09 -5.32
CA SER A 135 18.25 -13.04 -4.07
C SER A 135 17.42 -12.46 -2.93
N VAL A 136 17.84 -12.74 -1.70
CA VAL A 136 17.40 -12.00 -0.50
C VAL A 136 17.88 -10.54 -0.62
N GLY A 137 17.06 -9.60 -0.18
CA GLY A 137 17.32 -8.15 -0.26
C GLY A 137 17.05 -7.54 -1.63
N GLN A 138 16.73 -8.34 -2.66
CA GLN A 138 16.36 -7.79 -3.96
C GLN A 138 15.04 -7.02 -3.83
N LYS A 139 15.01 -5.84 -4.45
CA LYS A 139 13.83 -4.97 -4.51
C LYS A 139 13.21 -5.05 -5.89
N LEU A 140 11.89 -5.17 -5.95
CA LEU A 140 11.12 -5.08 -7.18
C LEU A 140 9.93 -4.13 -6.98
N SER A 141 9.62 -3.35 -8.01
CA SER A 141 8.51 -2.41 -7.98
C SER A 141 7.33 -2.92 -8.79
N PHE A 142 6.14 -2.51 -8.37
CA PHE A 142 4.89 -2.74 -9.08
C PHE A 142 3.94 -1.56 -8.89
N GLU A 143 2.90 -1.55 -9.70
CA GLU A 143 1.86 -0.54 -9.69
C GLU A 143 0.51 -1.20 -9.40
N VAL A 144 -0.30 -0.56 -8.56
CA VAL A 144 -1.70 -0.89 -8.34
C VAL A 144 -2.55 0.22 -8.93
N ILE A 145 -3.39 -0.12 -9.88
CA ILE A 145 -4.27 0.82 -10.58
C ILE A 145 -5.69 0.57 -10.08
N VAL A 146 -6.31 1.58 -9.50
CA VAL A 146 -7.67 1.55 -8.97
C VAL A 146 -8.55 2.49 -9.77
N GLU A 147 -9.56 1.95 -10.42
CA GLU A 147 -10.55 2.68 -11.20
C GLU A 147 -11.94 2.41 -10.64
N ALA A 148 -12.73 3.45 -10.37
CA ALA A 148 -14.10 3.30 -9.91
C ALA A 148 -14.94 4.57 -10.09
N THR A 149 -16.24 4.40 -9.93
CA THR A 149 -17.21 5.47 -9.64
C THR A 149 -17.91 5.08 -8.34
N MET A 150 -17.74 5.89 -7.29
CA MET A 150 -18.23 5.53 -5.95
C MET A 150 -19.63 6.06 -5.70
N ASP A 151 -20.54 5.17 -5.32
CA ASP A 151 -21.91 5.43 -4.85
C ASP A 151 -22.09 5.09 -3.35
N LYS A 152 -21.08 4.48 -2.73
CA LYS A 152 -21.03 4.10 -1.31
C LYS A 152 -19.96 4.88 -0.57
N ALA A 153 -20.16 5.08 0.73
CA ALA A 153 -19.21 5.78 1.59
C ALA A 153 -17.82 5.11 1.63
N MET A 154 -17.77 3.78 1.54
CA MET A 154 -16.52 3.02 1.58
C MET A 154 -16.65 1.69 0.83
N VAL A 155 -15.58 1.29 0.15
CA VAL A 155 -15.43 -0.04 -0.45
C VAL A 155 -14.02 -0.57 -0.16
N SER A 156 -13.98 -1.79 0.37
CA SER A 156 -12.75 -2.48 0.74
C SER A 156 -12.38 -3.55 -0.28
N GLY A 157 -11.09 -3.74 -0.47
CA GLY A 157 -10.48 -4.82 -1.23
C GLY A 157 -9.11 -5.16 -0.67
N ALA A 158 -8.38 -6.05 -1.34
CA ALA A 158 -7.02 -6.40 -0.96
C ALA A 158 -6.22 -6.91 -2.16
N LEU A 159 -4.92 -6.63 -2.12
CA LEU A 159 -3.89 -7.30 -2.90
C LEU A 159 -3.17 -8.31 -2.00
N VAL A 160 -2.96 -9.52 -2.49
CA VAL A 160 -2.14 -10.55 -1.86
C VAL A 160 -1.06 -10.98 -2.84
N TRP A 161 0.21 -10.83 -2.48
CA TRP A 161 1.30 -11.54 -3.15
C TRP A 161 1.44 -12.92 -2.53
N ASP A 162 1.39 -13.97 -3.35
CA ASP A 162 1.43 -15.37 -2.94
C ASP A 162 2.53 -16.10 -3.72
N ASP A 163 3.49 -16.71 -3.03
CA ASP A 163 4.54 -17.57 -3.60
C ASP A 163 4.30 -19.07 -3.31
N GLY A 164 3.16 -19.42 -2.70
CA GLY A 164 2.82 -20.75 -2.23
C GLY A 164 3.16 -21.01 -0.76
N GLU A 165 4.06 -20.23 -0.16
CA GLU A 165 4.52 -20.36 1.23
C GLU A 165 4.10 -19.13 2.07
N HIS A 166 4.42 -17.94 1.57
CA HIS A 166 4.14 -16.64 2.12
C HIS A 166 2.92 -16.00 1.44
N LYS A 167 2.13 -15.28 2.25
CA LYS A 167 1.01 -14.46 1.78
C LYS A 167 1.17 -13.04 2.32
N VAL A 168 1.49 -12.12 1.43
CA VAL A 168 1.76 -10.71 1.75
C VAL A 168 0.54 -9.89 1.37
N ARG A 169 -0.35 -9.65 2.34
CA ARG A 169 -1.65 -8.98 2.12
C ARG A 169 -1.57 -7.48 2.40
N SER A 170 -2.04 -6.68 1.46
CA SER A 170 -2.17 -5.22 1.59
C SER A 170 -3.63 -4.82 1.35
N PRO A 171 -4.34 -4.24 2.34
CA PRO A 171 -5.71 -3.79 2.15
C PRO A 171 -5.78 -2.58 1.22
N ILE A 172 -6.87 -2.50 0.46
CA ILE A 172 -7.21 -1.41 -0.44
C ILE A 172 -8.54 -0.83 0.01
N VAL A 173 -8.60 0.47 0.26
CA VAL A 173 -9.80 1.17 0.72
C VAL A 173 -10.03 2.39 -0.15
N VAL A 174 -11.21 2.45 -0.76
CA VAL A 174 -11.71 3.64 -1.43
C VAL A 174 -12.86 4.20 -0.61
N PHE A 175 -12.82 5.49 -0.29
CA PHE A 175 -13.80 6.16 0.55
C PHE A 175 -14.13 7.55 0.02
N ILE A 176 -15.28 8.07 0.44
CA ILE A 176 -15.77 9.42 0.12
C ILE A 176 -15.63 10.31 1.35
#